data_AF-A0A3D3R3C6-F1
#
_entry.id   AF-A0A3D3R3C6-F1
#
_cell.length_a   1.000
_cell.length_b   1.000
_cell.length_c   1.000
_cell.angle_alpha   90.00
_cell.angle_beta   90.00
_cell.angle_gamma   90.00
#
_symmetry.space_group_name_H-M   'P 1'
#
loop_
_entity.id
_entity.type
_entity.pdbx_description
1 polymer ?
#
loop_
_entity_poly.entity_id
_entity_poly.type
_entity_poly.pdbx_seq_one_letter_code
_entity_poly.pdbx_strand_id
1 'polypeptide(L)'
;GGLGIAGMPCEVFTETGLAIKDQSPFKATFSMELANGSSGYLPTPQQHALGGYETWPARSSYLEIDAETKIRQTALKLLNQLHD
;
A
#
# COMPACT_ATOMS: atom_id res chain seq x y z
N GLY A 1 -4.28 20.13 8.44
CA GLY A 1 -5.68 19.69 8.64
C GLY A 1 -5.69 18.31 9.28
N GLY A 2 -6.85 17.70 9.53
CA GLY A 2 -6.95 16.40 10.23
C GLY A 2 -7.04 15.15 9.34
N LEU A 3 -6.91 15.30 8.01
CA LEU A 3 -6.99 14.22 7.03
C LEU A 3 -5.58 13.85 6.56
N GLY A 4 -5.20 12.58 6.75
CA GLY A 4 -4.00 12.00 6.17
C GLY A 4 -4.28 11.43 4.78
N ILE A 5 -3.36 11.63 3.82
CA ILE A 5 -3.47 11.06 2.48
C ILE A 5 -2.18 10.32 2.16
N ALA A 6 -2.26 9.00 1.96
CA ALA A 6 -1.13 8.15 1.58
C ALA A 6 -1.21 7.82 0.09
N GLY A 7 -0.41 8.53 -0.71
CA GLY A 7 -0.24 8.22 -2.14
C GLY A 7 0.74 7.07 -2.34
N MET A 8 0.34 6.06 -3.09
CA MET A 8 1.14 4.86 -3.38
C MET A 8 1.19 4.62 -4.90
N PRO A 9 2.36 4.34 -5.47
CA PRO A 9 2.52 4.16 -6.92
C PRO A 9 2.20 2.72 -7.36
N CYS A 10 1.20 2.08 -6.78
CA CYS A 10 0.79 0.70 -7.07
C CYS A 10 -0.74 0.57 -7.08
N GLU A 11 -1.25 -0.55 -7.60
CA GLU A 11 -2.62 -1.02 -7.36
C GLU A 11 -2.61 -1.79 -6.04
N VAL A 12 -3.28 -1.26 -5.02
CA VAL A 12 -3.10 -1.68 -3.62
C VAL A 12 -4.25 -2.58 -3.17
N PHE A 13 -3.91 -3.61 -2.40
CA PHE A 13 -4.92 -4.52 -1.89
C PHE A 13 -5.73 -3.90 -0.75
N THR A 14 -6.99 -4.32 -0.63
CA THR A 14 -7.91 -3.80 0.39
C THR A 14 -7.34 -3.93 1.81
N GLU A 15 -6.74 -5.07 2.14
CA GLU A 15 -6.15 -5.30 3.47
C GLU A 15 -5.00 -4.34 3.78
N THR A 16 -4.16 -4.00 2.80
CA THR A 16 -3.09 -3.00 2.94
C THR A 16 -3.67 -1.62 3.20
N GLY A 17 -4.69 -1.22 2.44
CA GLY A 17 -5.38 0.05 2.64
C GLY A 17 -6.06 0.15 4.01
N LEU A 18 -6.70 -0.94 4.48
CA LEU A 18 -7.29 -1.02 5.81
C LEU A 18 -6.22 -0.95 6.91
N ALA A 19 -5.11 -1.66 6.75
CA ALA A 19 -4.01 -1.63 7.71
C ALA A 19 -3.38 -0.23 7.83
N ILE A 20 -3.26 0.52 6.72
CA ILE A 20 -2.79 1.90 6.74
C ILE A 20 -3.78 2.79 7.51
N LYS A 21 -5.08 2.64 7.27
CA LYS A 21 -6.12 3.44 7.96
C LYS A 21 -6.14 3.17 9.46
N ASP A 22 -6.03 1.92 9.85
CA ASP A 22 -6.03 1.48 11.26
C ASP A 22 -4.82 2.02 12.04
N GLN A 23 -3.64 2.00 11.41
CA GLN A 23 -2.38 2.40 12.04
C GLN A 23 -2.02 3.88 11.81
N SER A 24 -2.86 4.65 11.13
CA SER A 24 -2.59 6.05 10.86
C SER A 24 -2.75 6.91 12.12
N PRO A 25 -1.89 7.92 12.35
CA PRO A 25 -2.08 8.85 13.46
C PRO A 25 -3.21 9.87 13.19
N PHE A 26 -3.66 10.02 11.94
CA PHE A 26 -4.76 10.91 11.59
C PHE A 26 -6.11 10.25 11.84
N LYS A 27 -7.08 11.03 12.35
CA LYS A 27 -8.45 10.54 12.60
C LYS A 27 -9.14 9.99 11.34
N ALA A 28 -8.81 10.56 10.19
CA ALA A 28 -9.27 10.09 8.89
C ALA A 28 -8.06 9.96 7.97
N THR A 29 -7.97 8.82 7.27
CA THR A 29 -6.88 8.54 6.34
C THR A 29 -7.41 7.95 5.04
N PHE A 30 -6.92 8.48 3.93
CA PHE A 30 -7.25 8.03 2.59
C PHE A 30 -6.02 7.41 1.92
N SER A 31 -6.17 6.17 1.47
CA SER A 31 -5.19 5.49 0.62
C SER A 31 -5.47 5.85 -0.83
N MET A 32 -4.50 6.42 -1.53
CA MET A 32 -4.62 6.80 -2.94
C MET A 32 -3.66 5.98 -3.78
N GLU A 33 -4.23 5.17 -4.65
CA GLU A 33 -3.49 4.28 -5.54
C GLU A 33 -3.11 4.98 -6.83
N LEU A 34 -2.17 4.38 -7.58
CA LEU A 34 -1.66 4.91 -8.85
C LEU A 34 -1.21 6.38 -8.76
N ALA A 35 -0.76 6.81 -7.57
CA ALA A 35 -0.32 8.16 -7.31
C ALA A 35 1.16 8.29 -7.64
N ASN A 36 1.50 9.20 -8.55
CA ASN A 36 2.89 9.50 -8.97
C ASN A 36 3.66 8.29 -9.58
N GLY A 37 2.96 7.21 -9.95
CA GLY A 37 3.55 6.01 -10.53
C GLY A 37 2.54 4.86 -10.67
N SER A 38 2.94 3.80 -11.36
CA SER A 38 2.10 2.62 -11.66
C SER A 38 2.95 1.35 -11.72
N SER A 39 3.50 0.92 -10.59
CA SER A 39 4.37 -0.25 -10.46
C SER A 39 3.64 -1.59 -10.33
N GLY A 40 2.42 -1.67 -10.87
CA GLY A 40 1.59 -2.87 -10.87
C GLY A 40 0.87 -3.15 -9.55
N TYR A 41 0.32 -4.37 -9.45
CA TYR A 41 -0.33 -4.89 -8.26
C TYR A 41 0.65 -5.01 -7.09
N LEU A 42 0.14 -4.73 -5.90
CA LEU A 42 0.85 -4.83 -4.63
C LEU A 42 0.17 -5.87 -3.71
N PRO A 43 0.23 -7.17 -4.06
CA PRO A 43 -0.27 -8.23 -3.19
C PRO A 43 0.58 -8.35 -1.92
N THR A 44 -0.04 -8.73 -0.81
CA THR A 44 0.69 -9.08 0.41
C THR A 44 1.45 -10.40 0.23
N PRO A 45 2.45 -10.72 1.08
CA PRO A 45 3.10 -12.03 1.07
C PRO A 45 2.10 -13.20 1.19
N GLN A 46 1.03 -13.01 1.96
CA GLN A 46 -0.04 -13.98 2.12
C GLN A 46 -0.85 -14.13 0.83
N GLN A 47 -1.16 -13.04 0.13
CA GLN A 47 -1.84 -13.10 -1.18
C GLN A 47 -0.99 -13.78 -2.23
N HIS A 48 0.32 -13.53 -2.27
CA HIS A 48 1.23 -14.30 -3.12
C HIS A 48 1.13 -15.81 -2.89
N ALA A 49 1.00 -16.26 -1.64
CA ALA A 49 0.84 -17.68 -1.31
C ALA A 49 -0.54 -18.25 -1.68
N LEU A 50 -1.59 -17.42 -1.63
CA LEU A 50 -2.95 -17.82 -2.04
C LEU A 50 -3.10 -17.87 -3.56
N GLY A 51 -2.32 -17.07 -4.30
CA GLY A 51 -2.41 -16.94 -5.75
C GLY A 51 -3.51 -15.96 -6.19
N GLY A 52 -3.64 -15.77 -7.50
CA GLY A 52 -4.56 -14.83 -8.11
C GLY A 52 -3.96 -14.25 -9.38
N TYR A 53 -4.78 -13.62 -10.22
CA TYR A 53 -4.27 -12.95 -11.43
C TYR A 53 -3.26 -11.85 -11.06
N GLU A 54 -3.55 -11.14 -9.97
CA GLU A 54 -2.79 -10.04 -9.41
C GLU A 54 -1.44 -10.47 -8.81
N THR A 55 -1.22 -11.77 -8.58
CA THR A 55 -0.02 -12.29 -7.90
C THR A 55 0.92 -13.04 -8.83
N TRP A 56 0.51 -13.27 -10.08
CA TRP A 56 1.31 -14.00 -11.06
C TRP A 56 2.34 -13.08 -11.71
N PRO A 57 3.59 -13.54 -11.91
CA PRO A 57 4.62 -12.76 -12.60
C PRO A 57 4.12 -12.25 -13.96
N ALA A 58 3.92 -10.95 -14.06
CA ALA A 58 3.41 -10.27 -15.24
C ALA A 58 3.92 -8.83 -15.29
N ARG A 59 3.79 -8.16 -16.43
CA ARG A 59 4.07 -6.71 -16.51
C ARG A 59 3.19 -5.88 -15.57
N SER A 60 2.03 -6.41 -15.18
CA SER A 60 1.12 -5.84 -14.20
C SER A 60 1.41 -6.26 -12.75
N SER A 61 2.29 -7.24 -12.50
CA SER A 61 2.61 -7.74 -11.16
C SER A 61 4.02 -8.34 -11.15
N TYR A 62 5.00 -7.52 -10.80
CA TYR A 62 6.43 -7.84 -10.94
C TYR A 62 7.28 -7.42 -9.73
N LEU A 63 6.67 -6.85 -8.70
CA LEU A 63 7.37 -6.48 -7.48
C LEU A 63 7.77 -7.74 -6.69
N GLU A 64 8.81 -7.62 -5.88
CA GLU A 64 9.22 -8.69 -4.96
C GLU A 64 8.12 -9.01 -3.94
N ILE A 65 8.09 -10.24 -3.41
CA ILE A 65 7.02 -10.73 -2.51
C ILE A 65 6.82 -9.82 -1.29
N ASP A 66 7.90 -9.25 -0.76
CA ASP A 66 7.87 -8.38 0.42
C ASP A 66 7.60 -6.89 0.10
N ALA A 67 7.31 -6.54 -1.16
CA ALA A 67 7.15 -5.16 -1.58
C ALA A 67 6.00 -4.45 -0.86
N GLU A 68 4.86 -5.14 -0.65
CA GLU A 68 3.73 -4.59 0.08
C GLU A 68 4.14 -4.16 1.49
N THR A 69 4.88 -5.00 2.19
CA THR A 69 5.28 -4.74 3.57
C THR A 69 6.19 -3.52 3.65
N LYS A 70 7.15 -3.41 2.72
CA LYS A 70 8.06 -2.26 2.62
C LYS A 70 7.31 -0.96 2.31
N ILE A 71 6.37 -1.00 1.35
CA ILE A 71 5.60 0.18 0.94
C ILE A 71 4.65 0.62 2.07
N ARG A 72 3.90 -0.31 2.68
CA ARG A 72 2.98 -0.03 3.79
C ARG A 72 3.72 0.58 4.99
N GLN A 73 4.85 0.00 5.39
CA GLN A 73 5.67 0.53 6.49
C GLN A 73 6.19 1.93 6.18
N THR A 74 6.62 2.18 4.93
CA THR A 74 7.08 3.50 4.50
C THR A 74 5.94 4.52 4.53
N ALA A 75 4.74 4.17 4.04
CA ALA A 75 3.57 5.03 4.09
C ALA A 75 3.21 5.41 5.53
N LEU A 76 3.18 4.44 6.44
CA LEU A 76 2.92 4.69 7.87
C LEU A 76 4.00 5.57 8.51
N LYS A 77 5.27 5.33 8.20
CA LYS A 77 6.38 6.17 8.69
C LYS A 77 6.18 7.63 8.25
N LEU A 78 5.87 7.86 6.97
CA LEU A 78 5.65 9.20 6.43
C LEU A 78 4.41 9.88 7.04
N LEU A 79 3.33 9.14 7.28
CA LEU A 79 2.14 9.67 7.96
C LEU A 79 2.46 10.10 9.40
N ASN A 80 3.25 9.32 10.14
CA ASN A 80 3.69 9.69 11.49
C ASN A 80 4.54 10.97 11.50
N GLN A 81 5.48 11.10 10.56
CA GLN A 81 6.30 12.31 10.41
C GLN A 81 5.50 13.60 10.14
N LEU A 82 4.27 13.50 9.63
CA LEU A 82 3.39 14.65 9.37
C LEU A 82 2.45 14.98 10.53
N HIS A 83 2.35 14.10 11.52
CA HIS A 83 1.50 14.28 12.69
C HIS A 83 2.28 14.75 13.91
N ASP A 84 3.56 14.36 14.02
CA ASP A 84 4.51 14.86 15.02
C ASP A 84 4.90 16.33 14.75
#